data_AF-A0A7K4IIE6-F1
#
_entry.id   AF-A0A7K4IIE6-F1
#
_cell.length_a   1.000
_cell.length_b   1.000
_cell.length_c   1.000
_cell.angle_alpha   90.00
_cell.angle_beta   90.00
_cell.angle_gamma   90.00
#
_symmetry.space_group_name_H-M   'P 1'
#
loop_
_entity.id
_entity.type
_entity.pdbx_description
1 polymer ?
#
loop_
_entity_poly.entity_id
_entity_poly.type
_entity_poly.pdbx_seq_one_letter_code
_entity_poly.pdbx_strand_id
1 'polypeptide(L)'
;MNLIKSYSQTLYGREHNAESIVSISDFQRLFPIVKFDGLRPMIDKVREGHYEALLAEPPTNWVMTRGTTGRPKVIPITKAHLDQIFSCGARAIVNYALRRKDYEILAGGILNLSFPSMVGTIQIGERLFTYGYSSGTYSKLNPALARASLLPKQEEIDRLGSGIRKEDWTRRFDLFFERTRDKNIMCVMGVTHVILEFARYLKKTLRRNYYLIA
;
A
#
# COMPACT_ATOMS: atom_id res chain seq x y z
N MET A 1 -18.03 10.24 6.30
CA MET A 1 -18.30 9.97 4.87
C MET A 1 -19.32 8.85 4.79
N ASN A 2 -20.47 9.07 4.13
CA ASN A 2 -21.45 8.01 3.90
C ASN A 2 -21.14 7.36 2.54
N LEU A 3 -20.61 6.14 2.55
CA LEU A 3 -20.18 5.43 1.34
C LEU A 3 -21.34 5.15 0.39
N ILE A 4 -22.51 4.78 0.90
CA ILE A 4 -23.70 4.50 0.08
C ILE A 4 -24.10 5.76 -0.70
N LYS A 5 -24.19 6.90 -0.02
CA LYS A 5 -24.54 8.18 -0.65
C LYS A 5 -23.52 8.60 -1.72
N SER A 6 -22.23 8.37 -1.47
CA SER A 6 -21.18 8.70 -2.44
C SER A 6 -21.22 7.78 -3.65
N TYR A 7 -21.43 6.48 -3.43
CA TYR A 7 -21.42 5.48 -4.49
C TYR A 7 -22.73 5.44 -5.28
N SER A 8 -23.84 5.99 -4.77
CA SER A 8 -25.09 6.12 -5.53
C SER A 8 -24.95 6.98 -6.79
N GLN A 9 -23.91 7.83 -6.84
CA GLN A 9 -23.60 8.66 -8.00
C GLN A 9 -22.97 7.86 -9.15
N THR A 10 -22.35 6.71 -8.85
CA THR A 10 -21.64 5.84 -9.80
C THR A 10 -22.59 4.95 -10.60
N LEU A 11 -22.16 4.47 -11.76
CA LEU A 11 -22.93 3.49 -12.55
C LEU A 11 -23.21 2.23 -11.72
N TYR A 12 -22.18 1.65 -11.11
CA TYR A 12 -22.33 0.45 -10.26
C TYR A 12 -23.34 0.68 -9.12
N GLY A 13 -23.31 1.84 -8.46
CA GLY A 13 -24.28 2.15 -7.40
C GLY A 13 -25.71 2.31 -7.90
N ARG A 14 -25.92 2.88 -9.09
CA ARG A 14 -27.25 2.99 -9.72
C ARG A 14 -27.80 1.62 -10.11
N GLU A 15 -26.97 0.75 -10.68
CA GLU A 15 -27.35 -0.63 -11.03
C GLU A 15 -27.82 -1.44 -9.81
N HIS A 16 -27.28 -1.13 -8.63
CA HIS A 16 -27.66 -1.76 -7.36
C HIS A 16 -28.63 -0.90 -6.53
N ASN A 17 -29.29 0.09 -7.15
CA ASN A 17 -30.30 0.95 -6.51
C ASN A 17 -29.87 1.55 -5.15
N ALA A 18 -28.63 2.04 -5.07
CA ALA A 18 -28.03 2.50 -3.83
C ALA A 18 -28.80 3.61 -3.10
N GLU A 19 -29.55 4.44 -3.83
CA GLU A 19 -30.33 5.55 -3.25
C GLU A 19 -31.47 5.05 -2.35
N SER A 20 -31.96 3.83 -2.58
CA SER A 20 -33.03 3.22 -1.79
C SER A 20 -32.57 2.60 -0.47
N ILE A 21 -31.25 2.52 -0.23
CA ILE A 21 -30.69 1.83 0.94
C ILE A 21 -30.83 2.70 2.19
N VAL A 22 -31.64 2.22 3.13
CA VAL A 22 -31.82 2.85 4.45
C VAL A 22 -31.42 1.92 5.61
N SER A 23 -31.16 0.65 5.32
CA SER A 23 -30.80 -0.37 6.32
C SER A 23 -29.64 -1.27 5.86
N ILE A 24 -29.03 -1.98 6.82
CA ILE A 24 -28.01 -3.01 6.53
C ILE A 24 -28.60 -4.15 5.68
N SER A 25 -29.86 -4.52 5.93
CA SER A 25 -30.54 -5.57 5.17
C SER A 25 -30.74 -5.17 3.70
N ASP A 26 -31.10 -3.91 3.43
CA ASP A 26 -31.17 -3.38 2.06
C ASP A 26 -29.82 -3.43 1.39
N PHE A 27 -28.76 -2.99 2.08
CA PHE A 27 -27.40 -3.06 1.54
C PHE A 27 -26.99 -4.50 1.19
N GLN A 28 -27.21 -5.46 2.08
CA GLN A 28 -26.83 -6.86 1.82
C GLN A 28 -27.63 -7.49 0.67
N ARG A 29 -28.90 -7.12 0.51
CA ARG A 29 -29.77 -7.60 -0.57
C ARG A 29 -29.41 -6.96 -1.90
N LEU A 30 -29.15 -5.66 -1.91
CA LEU A 30 -28.91 -4.88 -3.12
C LEU A 30 -27.44 -4.92 -3.57
N PHE A 31 -26.47 -5.13 -2.68
CA PHE A 31 -25.05 -5.27 -3.00
C PHE A 31 -24.56 -6.68 -2.63
N PRO A 32 -24.80 -7.69 -3.50
CA PRO A 32 -24.33 -9.04 -3.25
C PRO A 32 -22.79 -9.10 -3.24
N ILE A 33 -22.25 -10.12 -2.57
CA ILE A 33 -20.82 -10.35 -2.51
C ILE A 33 -20.28 -10.58 -3.92
N VAL A 34 -19.34 -9.73 -4.34
CA VAL A 34 -18.75 -9.76 -5.68
C VAL A 34 -17.27 -10.13 -5.63
N LYS A 35 -16.85 -10.99 -6.56
CA LYS A 35 -15.42 -11.29 -6.78
C LYS A 35 -14.80 -10.23 -7.68
N PHE A 36 -13.48 -10.11 -7.64
CA PHE A 36 -12.76 -9.14 -8.49
C PHE A 36 -13.12 -9.24 -9.98
N ASP A 37 -13.32 -10.47 -10.49
CA ASP A 37 -13.66 -10.68 -11.89
C ASP A 37 -15.05 -10.10 -12.24
N GLY A 38 -15.98 -10.06 -11.28
CA GLY A 38 -17.27 -9.39 -11.44
C GLY A 38 -17.17 -7.86 -11.47
N LEU A 39 -16.13 -7.27 -10.87
CA LEU A 39 -15.85 -5.83 -10.94
C LEU A 39 -15.00 -5.44 -12.15
N ARG A 40 -14.43 -6.42 -12.86
CA ARG A 40 -13.50 -6.19 -13.96
C ARG A 40 -14.09 -5.32 -15.08
N PRO A 41 -15.35 -5.52 -15.54
CA PRO A 41 -15.93 -4.67 -16.57
C PRO A 41 -15.99 -3.19 -16.16
N MET A 42 -16.31 -2.91 -14.89
CA MET A 42 -16.33 -1.54 -14.38
C MET A 42 -14.92 -0.96 -14.26
N ILE A 43 -13.94 -1.75 -13.79
CA ILE A 43 -12.53 -1.32 -13.73
C ILE A 43 -11.98 -1.02 -15.12
N ASP A 44 -12.34 -1.81 -16.14
CA ASP A 44 -11.89 -1.59 -17.50
C ASP A 44 -12.49 -0.30 -18.09
N LYS A 45 -13.77 0.03 -17.80
CA LYS A 45 -14.34 1.35 -18.09
C LYS A 45 -13.56 2.49 -17.41
N VAL A 46 -13.15 2.31 -16.15
CA VAL A 46 -12.28 3.29 -15.46
C VAL A 46 -10.94 3.46 -16.21
N ARG A 47 -10.38 2.38 -16.77
CA ARG A 47 -9.14 2.46 -17.56
C ARG A 47 -9.31 3.18 -18.89
N GLU A 48 -10.50 3.16 -19.45
CA GLU A 48 -10.85 3.91 -20.67
C GLU A 48 -11.08 5.41 -20.37
N GLY A 49 -11.08 5.81 -19.09
CA GLY A 49 -11.28 7.19 -18.65
C GLY A 49 -12.67 7.46 -18.06
N HIS A 50 -13.56 6.47 -18.05
CA HIS A 50 -14.91 6.58 -17.50
C HIS A 50 -14.93 6.17 -16.02
N TYR A 51 -14.33 6.99 -15.16
CA TYR A 51 -14.14 6.64 -13.75
C TYR A 51 -15.45 6.48 -12.98
N GLU A 52 -16.50 7.22 -13.37
CA GLU A 52 -17.83 7.20 -12.77
C GLU A 52 -18.51 5.83 -12.87
N ALA A 53 -17.97 4.92 -13.68
CA ALA A 53 -18.39 3.52 -13.71
C ALA A 53 -18.32 2.87 -12.32
N LEU A 54 -17.27 3.16 -11.55
CA LEU A 54 -17.01 2.51 -10.25
C LEU A 54 -16.60 3.49 -9.13
N LEU A 55 -16.06 4.65 -9.48
CA LEU A 55 -15.45 5.57 -8.53
C LEU A 55 -16.30 6.84 -8.41
N ALA A 56 -16.51 7.31 -7.19
CA ALA A 56 -17.23 8.55 -6.93
C ALA A 56 -16.41 9.82 -7.22
N GLU A 57 -15.11 9.67 -7.49
CA GLU A 57 -14.20 10.74 -7.87
C GLU A 57 -13.11 10.19 -8.81
N PRO A 58 -12.45 11.05 -9.61
CA PRO A 58 -11.38 10.61 -10.51
C PRO A 58 -10.23 9.91 -9.78
N PRO A 59 -9.63 8.85 -10.37
CA PRO A 59 -8.44 8.23 -9.79
C PRO A 59 -7.24 9.17 -9.87
N THR A 60 -6.47 9.24 -8.79
CA THR A 60 -5.22 10.02 -8.75
C THR A 60 -4.02 9.17 -9.16
N ASN A 61 -4.05 7.87 -8.87
CA ASN A 61 -2.96 6.94 -9.11
C ASN A 61 -3.50 5.52 -9.29
N TRP A 62 -2.60 4.59 -9.61
CA TRP A 62 -2.90 3.17 -9.73
C TRP A 62 -1.94 2.36 -8.87
N VAL A 63 -2.48 1.32 -8.22
CA VAL A 63 -1.68 0.41 -7.40
C VAL A 63 -1.87 -1.02 -7.88
N MET A 64 -0.80 -1.79 -7.78
CA MET A 64 -0.79 -3.21 -8.04
C MET A 64 -0.86 -3.96 -6.72
N THR A 65 -1.78 -4.92 -6.66
CA THR A 65 -1.82 -5.92 -5.61
C THR A 65 -1.27 -7.23 -6.16
N ARG A 66 -0.41 -7.93 -5.41
CA ARG A 66 0.19 -9.20 -5.85
C ARG A 66 -0.86 -10.26 -6.15
N GLY A 67 -1.95 -10.27 -5.39
CA GLY A 67 -2.83 -11.44 -5.31
C GLY A 67 -2.09 -12.66 -4.73
N THR A 68 -2.83 -13.60 -4.15
CA THR A 68 -2.26 -14.87 -3.67
C THR A 68 -2.43 -16.00 -4.68
N THR A 69 -3.27 -15.82 -5.70
CA THR A 69 -3.77 -16.93 -6.56
C THR A 69 -3.95 -16.57 -8.04
N GLY A 70 -3.39 -15.46 -8.54
CA GLY A 70 -3.62 -15.08 -9.94
C GLY A 70 -2.77 -13.92 -10.45
N ARG A 71 -3.14 -13.41 -11.63
CA ARG A 71 -2.47 -12.25 -12.25
C ARG A 71 -2.56 -11.04 -11.31
N PRO A 72 -1.48 -10.24 -11.19
CA PRO A 72 -1.51 -9.02 -10.40
C PRO A 72 -2.67 -8.11 -10.83
N LYS A 73 -3.34 -7.53 -9.85
CA LYS A 73 -4.50 -6.65 -10.09
C LYS A 73 -4.04 -5.22 -9.96
N VAL A 74 -4.12 -4.48 -11.07
CA VAL A 74 -3.87 -3.04 -11.11
C VAL A 74 -5.20 -2.33 -10.92
N ILE A 75 -5.36 -1.67 -9.78
CA ILE A 75 -6.59 -1.05 -9.31
C ILE A 75 -6.41 0.47 -9.17
N PRO A 76 -7.45 1.24 -9.49
CA PRO A 76 -7.40 2.68 -9.32
C PRO A 76 -7.46 3.05 -7.83
N ILE A 77 -6.82 4.16 -7.48
CA ILE A 77 -6.93 4.76 -6.15
C ILE A 77 -7.28 6.24 -6.28
N THR A 78 -8.14 6.69 -5.39
CA THR A 78 -8.63 8.08 -5.37
C THR A 78 -7.99 8.88 -4.22
N LYS A 79 -8.26 10.18 -4.19
CA LYS A 79 -7.76 11.06 -3.13
C LYS A 79 -8.34 10.68 -1.76
N ALA A 80 -9.66 10.44 -1.67
CA ALA A 80 -10.32 10.00 -0.45
C ALA A 80 -9.76 8.68 0.07
N HIS A 81 -9.43 7.74 -0.82
CA HIS A 81 -8.76 6.49 -0.44
C HIS A 81 -7.38 6.75 0.19
N LEU A 82 -6.56 7.59 -0.44
CA LEU A 82 -5.23 7.93 0.09
C LEU A 82 -5.32 8.61 1.45
N ASP A 83 -6.23 9.57 1.62
CA ASP A 83 -6.41 10.28 2.89
C ASP A 83 -6.84 9.31 4.00
N GLN A 84 -7.72 8.35 3.69
CA GLN A 84 -8.10 7.31 4.63
C GLN A 84 -6.93 6.39 4.97
N ILE A 85 -6.15 5.92 3.99
CA ILE A 85 -4.97 5.07 4.22
C ILE A 85 -3.95 5.78 5.11
N PHE A 86 -3.64 7.05 4.84
CA PHE A 86 -2.66 7.81 5.62
C PHE A 86 -3.14 8.05 7.05
N SER A 87 -4.41 8.44 7.21
CA SER A 87 -5.01 8.63 8.53
C SER A 87 -5.04 7.33 9.34
N CYS A 88 -5.48 6.23 8.74
CA CYS A 88 -5.53 4.91 9.38
C CYS A 88 -4.16 4.38 9.75
N GLY A 89 -3.15 4.56 8.88
CA GLY A 89 -1.77 4.15 9.17
C GLY A 89 -1.19 4.88 10.38
N ALA A 90 -1.38 6.20 10.46
CA ALA A 90 -0.89 7.01 11.58
C ALA A 90 -1.55 6.63 12.92
N ARG A 91 -2.83 6.21 12.90
CA ARG A 91 -3.58 5.84 14.11
C ARG A 91 -2.91 4.71 14.90
N ALA A 92 -2.28 3.74 14.25
CA ALA A 92 -1.64 2.63 14.96
C ALA A 92 -0.48 3.11 15.85
N ILE A 93 0.39 3.95 15.29
CA ILE A 93 1.56 4.51 16.00
C ILE A 93 1.10 5.45 17.12
N VAL A 94 0.18 6.37 16.81
CA VAL A 94 -0.37 7.31 17.80
C VAL A 94 -1.08 6.58 18.94
N ASN A 95 -1.87 5.54 18.61
CA ASN A 95 -2.56 4.74 19.62
C ASN A 95 -1.59 4.01 20.54
N TYR A 96 -0.52 3.42 19.99
CA TYR A 96 0.54 2.80 20.79
C TYR A 96 1.20 3.81 21.72
N ALA A 97 1.66 4.95 21.17
CA ALA A 97 2.34 5.99 21.94
C ALA A 97 1.47 6.49 23.11
N LEU A 98 0.18 6.77 22.86
CA LEU A 98 -0.74 7.22 23.90
C LEU A 98 -1.05 6.15 24.95
N ARG A 99 -1.26 4.90 24.54
CA ARG A 99 -1.59 3.81 25.48
C ARG A 99 -0.40 3.38 26.33
N ARG A 100 0.80 3.41 25.77
CA ARG A 100 2.03 2.99 26.45
C ARG A 100 2.76 4.14 27.13
N LYS A 101 2.34 5.40 26.87
CA LYS A 101 3.06 6.63 27.24
C LYS A 101 4.50 6.62 26.75
N ASP A 102 4.71 5.97 25.61
CA ASP A 102 6.01 5.80 24.96
C ASP A 102 6.03 6.73 23.74
N TYR A 103 6.51 7.95 23.96
CA TYR A 103 6.59 8.98 22.92
C TYR A 103 7.91 8.96 22.16
N GLU A 104 8.91 8.23 22.68
CA GLU A 104 10.22 8.08 22.02
C GLU A 104 10.09 7.39 20.66
N ILE A 105 9.06 6.54 20.51
CA ILE A 105 8.71 5.91 19.24
C ILE A 105 8.50 6.91 18.09
N LEU A 106 8.09 8.15 18.39
CA LEU A 106 7.87 9.22 17.41
C LEU A 106 9.15 9.92 16.98
N ALA A 107 10.23 9.82 17.78
CA ALA A 107 11.52 10.45 17.52
C ALA A 107 12.49 9.53 16.75
N GLY A 108 12.24 8.23 16.76
CA GLY A 108 13.09 7.24 16.08
C GLY A 108 12.87 7.13 14.58
N GLY A 109 13.77 6.39 13.93
CA GLY A 109 13.65 6.00 12.54
C GLY A 109 12.54 4.98 12.30
N ILE A 110 11.96 5.05 11.11
CA ILE A 110 10.98 4.09 10.60
C ILE A 110 11.68 3.23 9.56
N LEU A 111 11.89 1.95 9.85
CA LEU A 111 12.41 0.99 8.89
C LEU A 111 11.32 0.65 7.86
N ASN A 112 11.60 1.00 6.61
CA ASN A 112 10.72 0.82 5.46
C ASN A 112 11.01 -0.50 4.74
N LEU A 113 10.13 -1.48 4.92
CA LEU A 113 10.17 -2.79 4.26
C LEU A 113 9.07 -2.93 3.20
N SER A 114 8.76 -1.81 2.53
CA SER A 114 7.78 -1.77 1.46
C SER A 114 8.31 -2.43 0.18
N PHE A 115 7.38 -2.87 -0.65
CA PHE A 115 7.71 -3.30 -2.02
C PHE A 115 8.03 -2.08 -2.91
N PRO A 116 8.58 -2.30 -4.12
CA PRO A 116 8.77 -1.24 -5.11
C PRO A 116 7.45 -0.53 -5.49
N SER A 117 7.47 0.80 -5.55
CA SER A 117 6.34 1.62 -5.95
C SER A 117 6.16 1.73 -7.47
N MET A 118 7.16 1.26 -8.22
CA MET A 118 7.20 1.31 -9.68
C MET A 118 7.52 -0.09 -10.23
N VAL A 119 6.60 -0.63 -11.02
CA VAL A 119 6.69 -1.95 -11.67
C VAL A 119 6.46 -1.81 -13.18
N GLY A 120 5.53 -0.95 -13.58
CA GLY A 120 5.23 -0.70 -14.99
C GLY A 120 4.42 0.58 -15.17
N THR A 121 3.93 0.78 -16.39
CA THR A 121 3.07 1.91 -16.76
C THR A 121 1.73 1.42 -17.28
N ILE A 122 0.71 2.25 -17.12
CA ILE A 122 -0.64 2.03 -17.63
C ILE A 122 -1.15 3.32 -18.28
N GLN A 123 -1.70 3.22 -19.48
CA GLN A 123 -2.29 4.33 -20.22
C GLN A 123 -3.78 4.41 -19.89
N ILE A 124 -4.25 5.57 -19.41
CA ILE A 124 -5.66 5.85 -19.12
C ILE A 124 -6.09 7.08 -19.91
N GLY A 125 -6.95 6.88 -20.90
CA GLY A 125 -7.22 7.91 -21.92
C GLY A 125 -5.91 8.43 -22.51
N GLU A 126 -5.66 9.73 -22.40
CA GLU A 126 -4.43 10.37 -22.90
C GLU A 126 -3.27 10.39 -21.88
N ARG A 127 -3.49 9.96 -20.63
CA ARG A 127 -2.49 10.08 -19.54
C ARG A 127 -1.77 8.77 -19.27
N LEU A 128 -0.45 8.83 -19.17
CA LEU A 128 0.40 7.71 -18.74
C LEU A 128 0.60 7.74 -17.22
N PHE A 129 0.25 6.65 -16.54
CA PHE A 129 0.47 6.47 -15.11
C PHE A 129 1.54 5.42 -14.86
N THR A 130 2.39 5.64 -13.84
CA THR A 130 3.21 4.57 -13.27
C THR A 130 2.40 3.83 -12.21
N TYR A 131 2.59 2.52 -12.11
CA TYR A 131 2.03 1.71 -11.04
C TYR A 131 3.08 0.77 -10.47
N GLY A 132 2.91 0.40 -9.21
CA GLY A 132 3.69 -0.62 -8.53
C GLY A 132 2.95 -1.14 -7.32
N TYR A 133 3.64 -1.81 -6.41
CA TYR A 133 2.98 -2.46 -5.28
C TYR A 133 2.38 -1.42 -4.33
N SER A 134 1.16 -1.68 -3.85
CA SER A 134 0.42 -0.75 -2.98
C SER A 134 1.21 -0.27 -1.76
N SER A 135 1.96 -1.15 -1.09
CA SER A 135 2.81 -0.75 0.06
C SER A 135 3.84 0.32 -0.32
N GLY A 136 4.56 0.13 -1.44
CA GLY A 136 5.51 1.10 -1.95
C GLY A 136 4.85 2.39 -2.40
N THR A 137 3.74 2.30 -3.13
CA THR A 137 3.00 3.48 -3.58
C THR A 137 2.48 4.31 -2.42
N TYR A 138 1.90 3.69 -1.39
CA TYR A 138 1.44 4.42 -0.20
C TYR A 138 2.61 5.01 0.59
N SER A 139 3.74 4.30 0.69
CA SER A 139 4.95 4.85 1.31
C SER A 139 5.44 6.10 0.57
N LYS A 140 5.43 6.09 -0.77
CA LYS A 140 5.88 7.20 -1.63
C LYS A 140 4.96 8.41 -1.56
N LEU A 141 3.65 8.17 -1.58
CA LEU A 141 2.64 9.23 -1.66
C LEU A 141 2.32 9.86 -0.29
N ASN A 142 2.77 9.28 0.83
CA ASN A 142 2.45 9.77 2.16
C ASN A 142 3.38 10.95 2.55
N PRO A 143 2.86 12.19 2.66
CA PRO A 143 3.68 13.36 2.98
C PRO A 143 4.27 13.30 4.39
N ALA A 144 3.60 12.63 5.34
CA ALA A 144 4.11 12.49 6.69
C ALA A 144 5.35 11.60 6.74
N LEU A 145 5.39 10.53 5.93
CA LEU A 145 6.55 9.66 5.82
C LEU A 145 7.73 10.34 5.10
N ALA A 146 7.45 11.24 4.14
CA ALA A 146 8.48 12.04 3.48
C ALA A 146 9.20 13.01 4.45
N ARG A 147 8.52 13.43 5.53
CA ARG A 147 9.08 14.28 6.59
C ARG A 147 9.68 13.48 7.75
N ALA A 148 9.29 12.22 7.92
CA ALA A 148 9.83 11.32 8.94
C ALA A 148 11.21 10.78 8.55
N SER A 149 11.93 10.21 9.52
CA SER A 149 13.18 9.49 9.29
C SER A 149 12.90 8.09 8.75
N LEU A 150 12.35 8.03 7.52
CA LEU A 150 12.03 6.80 6.81
C LEU A 150 13.28 6.21 6.14
N LEU A 151 13.64 4.99 6.50
CA LEU A 151 14.90 4.36 6.06
C LEU A 151 14.68 2.92 5.56
N PRO A 152 15.13 2.59 4.34
CA PRO A 152 15.49 3.53 3.27
C PRO A 152 14.28 4.32 2.76
N LYS A 153 14.52 5.43 2.06
CA LYS A 153 13.45 6.11 1.31
C LYS A 153 12.91 5.21 0.20
N GLN A 154 11.65 5.39 -0.18
CA GLN A 154 11.02 4.55 -1.21
C GLN A 154 11.74 4.64 -2.56
N GLU A 155 12.27 5.80 -2.92
CA GLU A 155 13.04 6.02 -4.16
C GLU A 155 14.34 5.21 -4.21
N GLU A 156 14.88 4.84 -3.05
CA GLU A 156 16.06 3.97 -2.97
C GLU A 156 15.69 2.51 -3.19
N ILE A 157 14.54 2.09 -2.64
CA ILE A 157 13.97 0.76 -2.89
C ILE A 157 13.65 0.60 -4.39
N ASP A 158 13.06 1.63 -5.00
CA ASP A 158 12.66 1.64 -6.40
C ASP A 158 13.89 1.56 -7.34
N ARG A 159 15.02 2.15 -6.96
CA ARG A 159 16.29 2.07 -7.72
C ARG A 159 16.85 0.66 -7.85
N LEU A 160 16.50 -0.26 -6.94
CA LEU A 160 16.87 -1.67 -7.04
C LEU A 160 15.99 -2.46 -8.03
N GLY A 161 15.00 -1.81 -8.64
CA GLY A 161 14.07 -2.41 -9.60
C GLY A 161 12.91 -3.16 -8.95
N SER A 162 12.05 -3.73 -9.79
CA SER A 162 10.79 -4.37 -9.39
C SER A 162 10.85 -5.89 -9.22
N GLY A 163 12.01 -6.51 -9.51
CA GLY A 163 12.20 -7.96 -9.48
C GLY A 163 11.95 -8.56 -8.09
N ILE A 164 11.39 -9.77 -8.02
CA ILE A 164 11.03 -10.45 -6.76
C ILE A 164 11.76 -11.79 -6.60
N ARG A 165 12.82 -12.02 -7.37
CA ARG A 165 13.66 -13.21 -7.24
C ARG A 165 14.44 -13.14 -5.93
N LYS A 166 15.01 -14.26 -5.53
CA LYS A 166 15.78 -14.36 -4.29
C LYS A 166 16.94 -13.35 -4.26
N GLU A 167 17.62 -13.18 -5.39
CA GLU A 167 18.73 -12.25 -5.55
C GLU A 167 18.27 -10.79 -5.41
N ASP A 168 17.07 -10.46 -5.90
CA ASP A 168 16.47 -9.14 -5.73
C ASP A 168 16.14 -8.86 -4.26
N TRP A 169 15.65 -9.86 -3.54
CA TRP A 169 15.38 -9.74 -2.10
C TRP A 169 16.65 -9.61 -1.28
N THR A 170 17.69 -10.39 -1.59
CA THR A 170 18.99 -10.25 -0.92
C THR A 170 19.51 -8.83 -1.06
N ARG A 171 19.55 -8.28 -2.28
CA ARG A 171 20.00 -6.90 -2.52
C ARG A 171 19.18 -5.85 -1.75
N ARG A 172 17.86 -6.06 -1.64
CA ARG A 172 17.00 -5.18 -0.82
C ARG A 172 17.27 -5.31 0.67
N PHE A 173 17.47 -6.52 1.18
CA PHE A 173 17.81 -6.74 2.59
C PHE A 173 19.19 -6.18 2.94
N ASP A 174 20.15 -6.27 2.03
CA ASP A 174 21.45 -5.61 2.17
C ASP A 174 21.27 -4.08 2.27
N LEU A 175 20.47 -3.47 1.38
CA LEU A 175 20.13 -2.05 1.47
C LEU A 175 19.46 -1.69 2.81
N PHE A 176 18.48 -2.48 3.25
CA PHE A 176 17.76 -2.24 4.50
C PHE A 176 18.74 -2.26 5.67
N PHE A 177 19.57 -3.29 5.76
CA PHE A 177 20.58 -3.42 6.80
C PHE A 177 21.58 -2.25 6.79
N GLU A 178 22.18 -1.96 5.64
CA GLU A 178 23.18 -0.89 5.52
C GLU A 178 22.61 0.49 5.89
N ARG A 179 21.33 0.75 5.57
CA ARG A 179 20.69 2.02 5.91
C ARG A 179 20.25 2.14 7.36
N THR A 180 20.10 1.03 8.08
CA THR A 180 19.56 1.07 9.45
C THR A 180 20.48 0.56 10.54
N ARG A 181 21.60 -0.13 10.22
CA ARG A 181 22.45 -0.78 11.22
C ARG A 181 22.98 0.14 12.32
N ASP A 182 23.26 1.40 11.98
CA ASP A 182 23.81 2.42 12.90
C ASP A 182 22.77 3.50 13.25
N LYS A 183 21.47 3.18 13.15
CA LYS A 183 20.36 4.12 13.35
C LYS A 183 19.44 3.63 14.47
N ASN A 184 18.93 4.56 15.26
CA ASN A 184 17.90 4.26 16.24
C ASN A 184 16.55 4.04 15.53
N ILE A 185 16.24 2.80 15.19
CA ILE A 185 14.97 2.41 14.57
C ILE A 185 13.97 2.03 15.65
N MET A 186 12.85 2.75 15.70
CA MET A 186 11.79 2.54 16.70
C MET A 186 10.50 1.97 16.09
N CYS A 187 10.34 2.11 14.77
CA CYS A 187 9.18 1.61 14.04
C CYS A 187 9.62 0.76 12.85
N VAL A 188 8.82 -0.25 12.53
CA VAL A 188 8.94 -1.00 11.28
C VAL A 188 7.62 -0.91 10.53
N MET A 189 7.67 -0.56 9.25
CA MET A 189 6.54 -0.58 8.35
C MET A 189 6.82 -1.47 7.13
N GLY A 190 5.77 -1.98 6.52
CA GLY A 190 5.88 -2.81 5.32
C GLY A 190 4.94 -4.01 5.38
N VAL A 191 5.21 -5.00 4.54
CA VAL A 191 4.36 -6.20 4.49
C VAL A 191 4.90 -7.25 5.46
N THR A 192 4.02 -7.86 6.26
CA THR A 192 4.40 -8.81 7.32
C THR A 192 5.37 -9.90 6.87
N HIS A 193 5.16 -10.48 5.69
CA HIS A 193 6.09 -11.51 5.18
C HIS A 193 7.51 -10.96 4.94
N VAL A 194 7.65 -9.72 4.44
CA VAL A 194 8.96 -9.08 4.24
C VAL A 194 9.63 -8.79 5.58
N ILE A 195 8.84 -8.34 6.57
CA ILE A 195 9.32 -8.13 7.95
C ILE A 195 9.91 -9.44 8.50
N LEU A 196 9.19 -10.56 8.35
CA LEU A 196 9.65 -11.86 8.83
C LEU A 196 10.89 -12.37 8.08
N GLU A 197 10.92 -12.25 6.75
CA GLU A 197 12.09 -12.65 5.96
C GLU A 197 13.31 -11.80 6.30
N PHE A 198 13.14 -10.49 6.50
CA PHE A 198 14.23 -9.61 6.92
C PHE A 198 14.75 -9.98 8.31
N ALA A 199 13.86 -10.29 9.26
CA ALA A 199 14.27 -10.78 10.58
C ALA A 199 15.10 -12.08 10.49
N ARG A 200 14.72 -13.02 9.59
CA ARG A 200 15.51 -14.23 9.34
C ARG A 200 16.86 -13.92 8.69
N TYR A 201 16.89 -12.98 7.73
CA TYR A 201 18.12 -12.49 7.12
C TYR A 201 19.06 -11.93 8.19
N LEU A 202 18.59 -11.03 9.08
CA LEU A 202 19.38 -10.48 10.18
C LEU A 202 19.93 -11.57 11.09
N LYS A 203 19.11 -12.55 11.48
CA LYS A 203 19.56 -13.68 12.32
C LYS A 203 20.71 -14.45 11.66
N LYS A 204 20.69 -14.62 10.34
CA LYS A 204 21.76 -15.32 9.60
C LYS A 204 23.01 -14.45 9.46
N THR A 205 22.86 -13.19 9.11
CA THR A 205 23.97 -12.25 8.86
C THR A 205 24.70 -11.90 10.15
N LEU A 206 23.96 -11.56 11.22
CA LEU A 206 24.58 -11.24 12.52
C LEU A 206 25.29 -12.45 13.12
N ARG A 207 24.72 -13.66 13.03
CA ARG A 207 25.40 -14.89 13.47
C ARG A 207 26.73 -15.09 12.76
N ARG A 208 26.81 -14.85 11.45
CA ARG A 208 28.07 -14.98 10.69
C ARG A 208 29.13 -13.98 11.14
N ASN A 209 28.75 -12.75 11.49
CA ASN A 209 29.69 -11.73 11.96
C ASN A 209 30.27 -12.05 13.35
N TYR A 210 29.51 -12.72 14.23
CA TYR A 210 30.04 -13.19 15.52
C TYR A 210 31.05 -14.34 15.39
N TYR A 211 31.04 -15.13 14.30
CA TYR A 211 32.04 -16.18 14.05
C TYR A 211 33.32 -15.68 13.36
N LEU A 212 33.38 -14.41 12.94
CA LEU A 212 34.57 -13.78 12.35
C LEU A 212 35.36 -12.92 13.36
N ILE A 213 34.87 -12.83 14.60
CA ILE A 213 35.49 -12.07 15.71
C ILE A 213 35.87 -13.04 16.87
N ALA A 214 35.82 -14.35 16.63
CA ALA A 214 36.23 -15.39 17.58
C ALA A 214 37.50 -16.10 17.10
#